data_AF-A0A9W3AEX9-F1
#
_entry.id   AF-A0A9W3AEX9-F1
#
_cell.length_a   1.000
_cell.length_b   1.000
_cell.length_c   1.000
_cell.angle_alpha   90.00
_cell.angle_beta   90.00
_cell.angle_gamma   90.00
#
_symmetry.space_group_name_H-M   'P 1'
#
loop_
_entity.id
_entity.type
_entity.pdbx_description
1 polymer ?
#
loop_
_entity_poly.entity_id
_entity_poly.type
_entity_poly.pdbx_seq_one_letter_code
_entity_poly.pdbx_strand_id
1 'polypeptide(L)'
;MYQRPKNIRDITTILYKFRNWLLSHDEFRTAHRYDGYIAKRTQPLPNIPPGVSEKLSNNYYFTRDGRRLVQPPTKIYDAAQKQLEGGSTQVSLPKPVVPGIPFNWTSGKFEEYK
;
A
#
# COMPACT_ATOMS: atom_id res chain seq x y z
N MET A 1 -16.15 25.20 -17.34
CA MET A 1 -16.54 24.28 -18.43
C MET A 1 -15.31 23.52 -18.90
N TYR A 2 -15.36 22.18 -18.88
CA TYR A 2 -14.28 21.35 -19.42
C TYR A 2 -14.12 21.62 -20.93
N GLN A 3 -12.97 22.14 -21.36
CA GLN A 3 -12.73 22.39 -22.77
C GLN A 3 -12.37 21.07 -23.47
N ARG A 4 -13.15 20.68 -24.48
CA ARG A 4 -12.85 19.51 -25.32
C ARG A 4 -11.53 19.75 -26.06
N PRO A 5 -10.57 18.82 -26.04
CA PRO A 5 -9.34 18.96 -26.82
C PRO A 5 -9.64 18.94 -28.31
N LYS A 6 -8.81 19.64 -29.08
CA LYS A 6 -9.01 19.88 -30.52
C LYS A 6 -9.00 18.60 -31.38
N ASN A 7 -8.28 17.57 -30.95
CA ASN A 7 -7.94 16.39 -31.76
C ASN A 7 -8.83 15.17 -31.44
N ILE A 8 -10.05 15.37 -30.96
CA ILE A 8 -10.97 14.28 -30.61
C ILE A 8 -11.87 13.88 -31.79
N ARG A 9 -12.13 12.58 -31.93
CA ARG A 9 -13.17 12.08 -32.83
C ARG A 9 -14.47 12.00 -32.03
N ASP A 10 -15.38 12.93 -32.29
CA ASP A 10 -16.69 12.98 -31.65
C ASP A 10 -17.81 12.64 -32.64
N ILE A 11 -18.99 12.35 -32.11
CA ILE A 11 -20.19 12.04 -32.89
C ILE A 11 -20.89 13.36 -33.27
N THR A 12 -21.76 13.34 -34.27
CA THR A 12 -22.59 14.48 -34.66
C THR A 12 -23.44 15.00 -33.48
N THR A 13 -23.77 16.30 -33.49
CA THR A 13 -24.48 16.97 -32.40
C THR A 13 -25.83 16.34 -32.06
N ILE A 14 -26.52 15.78 -33.06
CA ILE A 14 -27.82 15.10 -32.86
C ILE A 14 -27.63 13.83 -32.04
N LEU A 15 -26.67 12.97 -32.45
CA LEU A 15 -26.38 11.72 -31.75
C LEU A 15 -25.78 11.97 -30.36
N TYR A 16 -24.99 13.04 -30.18
CA TYR A 16 -24.50 13.47 -28.87
C TYR A 16 -25.66 13.76 -27.90
N LYS A 17 -26.64 14.56 -28.33
CA LYS A 17 -27.83 14.88 -27.51
C LYS A 17 -28.67 13.64 -27.21
N PHE A 18 -28.86 12.77 -28.22
CA PHE A 18 -29.59 11.53 -28.05
C PHE A 18 -28.91 10.58 -27.05
N ARG A 19 -27.59 10.43 -27.13
CA ARG A 19 -26.78 9.64 -26.19
C ARG A 19 -26.89 10.17 -24.76
N ASN A 20 -26.71 11.49 -24.57
CA ASN A 20 -26.80 12.10 -23.25
C ASN A 20 -28.19 11.95 -22.64
N TRP A 21 -29.23 12.05 -23.48
CA TRP A 21 -30.60 11.80 -23.06
C TRP A 21 -30.80 10.35 -22.58
N LEU A 22 -30.27 9.35 -23.29
CA LEU A 22 -30.34 7.95 -22.87
C LEU A 22 -29.55 7.66 -21.58
N LEU A 23 -28.44 8.35 -21.36
CA LEU A 23 -27.53 8.12 -20.23
C LEU A 23 -27.83 8.99 -19.00
N SER A 24 -28.79 9.91 -19.09
CA SER A 24 -29.16 10.86 -18.03
C SER A 24 -27.99 11.68 -17.48
N HIS A 25 -26.92 11.83 -18.25
CA HIS A 25 -25.75 12.63 -17.88
C HIS A 25 -25.15 13.35 -19.08
N ASP A 26 -24.71 14.59 -18.87
CA ASP A 26 -24.08 15.43 -19.89
C ASP A 26 -22.55 15.39 -19.85
N GLU A 27 -21.99 14.64 -18.92
CA GLU A 27 -20.54 14.51 -18.75
C GLU A 27 -19.88 13.84 -19.95
N PHE A 28 -18.85 14.50 -20.48
CA PHE A 28 -18.05 13.98 -21.57
C PHE A 28 -16.95 13.05 -21.03
N ARG A 29 -17.31 11.77 -20.81
CA ARG A 29 -16.37 10.70 -20.41
C ARG A 29 -16.30 9.63 -21.48
N THR A 30 -15.39 9.77 -22.43
CA THR A 30 -15.20 8.78 -23.49
C THR A 30 -14.35 7.61 -23.00
N ALA A 31 -14.73 6.37 -23.34
CA ALA A 31 -13.92 5.18 -23.08
C ALA A 31 -12.66 5.12 -23.98
N HIS A 32 -12.72 5.77 -25.14
CA HIS A 32 -11.60 5.86 -26.06
C HIS A 32 -10.58 6.90 -25.64
N ARG A 33 -9.35 6.61 -26.05
CA ARG A 33 -8.13 7.29 -25.68
C ARG A 33 -7.69 8.19 -26.83
N TYR A 34 -7.97 9.49 -26.72
CA TYR A 34 -7.64 10.49 -27.74
C TYR A 34 -6.45 11.36 -27.34
N ASP A 35 -5.85 11.98 -28.35
CA ASP A 35 -4.79 12.96 -28.17
C ASP A 35 -5.29 14.17 -27.37
N GLY A 36 -4.51 14.62 -26.38
CA GLY A 36 -4.89 15.65 -25.40
C GLY A 36 -5.41 15.12 -24.06
N TYR A 37 -5.90 13.87 -23.99
CA TYR A 37 -6.25 13.21 -22.72
C TYR A 37 -5.13 12.33 -22.17
N ILE A 38 -4.11 12.07 -22.99
CA ILE A 38 -3.02 11.14 -22.70
C ILE A 38 -1.72 11.85 -22.94
N ALA A 39 -0.73 11.54 -22.12
CA ALA A 39 0.63 12.01 -22.33
C ALA A 39 1.16 11.56 -23.70
N LYS A 40 2.02 12.39 -24.30
CA LYS A 40 2.68 12.04 -25.57
C LYS A 40 3.47 10.73 -25.44
N ARG A 41 3.68 10.01 -26.54
CA ARG A 41 4.54 8.81 -26.51
C ARG A 41 6.00 9.15 -26.23
N THR A 42 6.47 10.26 -26.77
CA THR A 42 7.82 10.79 -26.52
C THR A 42 7.78 11.68 -25.29
N GLN A 43 8.56 11.32 -24.28
CA GLN A 43 8.73 12.08 -23.04
C GLN A 43 10.11 12.76 -23.04
N PRO A 44 10.26 13.95 -22.43
CA PRO A 44 11.57 14.57 -22.23
C PRO A 44 12.43 13.70 -21.30
N LEU A 45 13.75 13.91 -21.36
CA LEU A 45 14.68 13.20 -20.46
C LEU A 45 14.36 13.58 -18.99
N PRO A 46 14.11 12.61 -18.10
CA PRO A 46 13.81 12.91 -16.71
C PRO A 46 15.09 13.20 -15.90
N ASN A 47 14.97 14.07 -14.89
CA ASN A 47 15.96 14.24 -13.83
C ASN A 47 15.40 13.61 -12.55
N ILE A 48 15.92 12.44 -12.18
CA ILE A 48 15.39 11.63 -11.06
C ILE A 48 16.11 12.03 -9.78
N PRO A 49 15.41 12.23 -8.64
CA PRO A 49 16.07 12.54 -7.38
C PRO A 49 16.97 11.38 -6.92
N PRO A 50 18.07 11.68 -6.23
CA PRO A 50 19.01 10.67 -5.76
C PRO A 50 18.39 9.74 -4.71
N GLY A 51 18.92 8.53 -4.62
CA GLY A 51 18.50 7.55 -3.61
C GLY A 51 19.00 7.88 -2.21
N VAL A 52 18.39 7.28 -1.17
CA VAL A 52 18.76 7.53 0.25
C VAL A 52 20.22 7.18 0.57
N SER A 53 20.79 6.22 -0.18
CA SER A 53 22.17 5.77 -0.02
C SER A 53 23.15 6.44 -1.00
N GLU A 54 22.77 7.53 -1.67
CA GLU A 54 23.66 8.31 -2.53
C GLU A 54 24.37 9.41 -1.73
N LYS A 55 25.14 8.98 -0.72
CA LYS A 55 25.89 9.87 0.18
C LYS A 55 27.39 9.68 -0.03
N LEU A 56 28.11 10.79 -0.11
CA LEU A 56 29.57 10.82 -0.33
C LEU A 56 30.38 10.35 0.88
N SER A 57 29.86 10.55 2.10
CA SER A 57 30.51 10.15 3.35
C SER A 57 29.50 9.49 4.29
N ASN A 58 30.02 8.81 5.33
CA ASN A 58 29.21 8.15 6.36
C ASN A 58 28.14 7.18 5.80
N ASN A 59 28.52 6.43 4.76
CA ASN A 59 27.63 5.56 3.99
C ASN A 59 28.21 4.15 3.81
N TYR A 60 28.80 3.63 4.88
CA TYR A 60 29.39 2.30 4.87
C TYR A 60 28.32 1.23 4.67
N TYR A 61 28.58 0.26 3.80
CA TYR A 61 27.60 -0.79 3.49
C TYR A 61 27.19 -1.61 4.72
N PHE A 62 28.13 -1.86 5.64
CA PHE A 62 27.88 -2.70 6.82
C PHE A 62 26.80 -2.13 7.77
N THR A 63 26.58 -0.82 7.81
CA THR A 63 25.57 -0.20 8.70
C THR A 63 24.14 -0.31 8.15
N ARG A 64 23.99 -0.59 6.85
CA ARG A 64 22.70 -0.68 6.16
C ARG A 64 22.40 -2.07 5.59
N ASP A 65 23.30 -3.03 5.79
CA ASP A 65 23.16 -4.39 5.28
C ASP A 65 22.18 -5.20 6.14
N GLY A 66 20.89 -5.04 5.89
CA GLY A 66 19.83 -5.79 6.57
C GLY A 66 19.95 -7.31 6.39
N ARG A 67 20.63 -7.78 5.34
CA ARG A 67 20.84 -9.22 5.08
C ARG A 67 21.68 -9.88 6.18
N ARG A 68 22.61 -9.13 6.79
CA ARG A 68 23.46 -9.60 7.89
C ARG A 68 22.85 -9.40 9.27
N LEU A 69 21.75 -8.65 9.37
CA LEU A 69 21.01 -8.48 10.62
C LEU A 69 20.08 -9.67 10.92
N VAL A 70 19.82 -10.52 9.93
CA VAL A 70 18.98 -11.71 10.09
C VAL A 70 19.68 -12.71 11.01
N GLN A 71 19.08 -12.94 12.17
CA GLN A 71 19.53 -13.95 13.13
C GLN A 71 18.74 -15.25 12.93
N PRO A 72 19.31 -16.41 13.32
CA PRO A 72 18.55 -17.65 13.43
C PRO A 72 17.31 -17.46 14.34
N PRO A 73 16.21 -18.20 14.10
CA PRO A 73 15.02 -18.09 14.93
C PRO A 73 15.32 -18.47 16.39
N THR A 74 14.79 -17.68 17.31
CA THR A 74 14.89 -17.95 18.75
C THR A 74 14.08 -19.20 19.10
N LYS A 75 14.72 -20.20 19.70
CA LYS A 75 14.03 -21.40 20.21
C LYS A 75 13.35 -21.08 21.54
N ILE A 76 12.02 -21.18 21.58
CA ILE A 76 11.22 -20.94 22.80
C ILE A 76 11.11 -22.21 23.67
N TYR A 77 11.08 -23.37 23.02
CA TYR A 77 11.02 -24.68 23.64
C TYR A 77 11.95 -25.65 22.90
N ASP A 78 12.72 -26.44 23.63
CA ASP A 78 13.59 -27.50 23.11
C ASP A 78 13.44 -28.73 24.00
N ALA A 79 12.93 -29.83 23.46
CA ALA A 79 12.66 -31.05 24.23
C ALA A 79 13.93 -31.70 24.80
N ALA A 80 15.11 -31.39 24.24
CA ALA A 80 16.38 -31.92 24.71
C ALA A 80 17.00 -31.09 25.85
N GLN A 81 16.56 -29.85 26.06
CA GLN A 81 17.05 -29.01 27.16
C GLN A 81 16.12 -29.14 28.37
N LYS A 82 16.68 -29.57 29.51
CA LYS A 82 15.97 -29.50 30.79
C LYS A 82 15.80 -28.04 31.21
N GLN A 83 14.59 -27.52 31.05
CA GLN A 83 14.20 -26.23 31.63
C GLN A 83 13.90 -26.43 33.13
N LEU A 84 14.34 -25.49 33.96
CA LEU A 84 14.02 -25.48 35.39
C LEU A 84 12.54 -25.14 35.56
N GLU A 85 11.82 -25.88 36.41
CA GLU A 85 10.48 -25.49 36.86
C GLU A 85 10.58 -24.14 37.59
N GLY A 86 9.74 -23.18 37.20
CA GLY A 86 9.64 -21.91 37.91
C GLY A 86 9.24 -22.16 39.37
N GLY A 87 10.00 -21.60 40.32
CA GLY A 87 9.75 -21.77 41.75
C GLY A 87 8.31 -21.45 42.13
N SER A 88 7.64 -22.42 42.76
CA SER A 88 6.23 -22.39 43.10
C SER A 88 5.91 -21.42 44.24
N THR A 89 5.78 -20.14 43.91
CA THR A 89 4.88 -19.25 44.65
C THR A 89 3.54 -19.26 43.92
N GLN A 90 2.41 -19.39 44.60
CA GLN A 90 1.09 -19.53 43.98
C GLN A 90 0.83 -18.44 42.92
N VAL A 91 0.98 -18.78 41.65
CA VAL A 91 0.65 -17.92 40.51
C VAL A 91 -0.72 -18.35 40.01
N SER A 92 -1.71 -17.45 40.13
CA SER A 92 -3.01 -17.58 39.45
C SER A 92 -2.81 -17.98 37.98
N LEU A 93 -3.66 -18.87 37.44
CA LEU A 93 -3.57 -19.30 36.04
C LEU A 93 -3.38 -18.07 35.12
N PRO A 94 -2.32 -18.01 34.29
CA PRO A 94 -2.11 -16.89 33.39
C PRO A 94 -3.27 -16.80 32.41
N LYS A 95 -3.75 -15.58 32.15
CA LYS A 95 -4.77 -15.33 31.12
C LYS A 95 -4.28 -15.92 29.78
N PRO A 96 -5.14 -16.58 28.99
CA PRO A 96 -4.73 -17.13 27.70
C PRO A 96 -4.21 -15.99 26.81
N VAL A 97 -2.98 -16.14 26.33
CA VAL A 97 -2.34 -15.14 25.46
C VAL A 97 -2.79 -15.41 24.02
N VAL A 98 -3.47 -14.45 23.41
CA VAL A 98 -3.87 -14.48 21.99
C VAL A 98 -2.86 -13.65 21.18
N PRO A 99 -2.38 -14.13 20.01
CA PRO A 99 -1.48 -13.35 19.18
C PRO A 99 -2.20 -12.12 18.60
N GLY A 100 -1.76 -10.93 18.98
CA GLY A 100 -2.29 -9.66 18.45
C GLY A 100 -3.64 -9.24 19.02
N ILE A 101 -4.03 -8.00 18.69
CA ILE A 101 -5.29 -7.38 19.15
C ILE A 101 -6.37 -7.62 18.08
N PRO A 102 -7.58 -8.11 18.44
CA PRO A 102 -8.66 -8.30 17.47
C PRO A 102 -9.13 -6.96 16.88
N PHE A 103 -9.44 -6.97 15.58
CA PHE A 103 -9.94 -5.80 14.85
C PHE A 103 -11.44 -5.90 14.59
N ASN A 104 -12.17 -4.83 14.92
CA ASN A 104 -13.60 -4.74 14.70
C ASN A 104 -13.90 -3.94 13.41
N TRP A 105 -14.38 -4.64 12.38
CA TRP A 105 -14.68 -4.06 11.07
C TRP A 105 -15.88 -3.12 11.05
N THR A 106 -16.82 -3.26 11.98
CA THR A 106 -18.01 -2.42 12.08
C THR A 106 -17.72 -1.09 12.77
N SER A 107 -16.88 -1.07 13.80
CA SER A 107 -16.47 0.15 14.49
C SER A 107 -15.22 0.80 13.90
N GLY A 108 -14.47 0.06 13.08
CA GLY A 108 -13.19 0.50 12.50
C GLY A 108 -12.08 0.66 13.53
N LYS A 109 -12.22 0.04 14.71
CA LYS A 109 -11.30 0.16 15.84
C LYS A 109 -10.84 -1.22 16.32
N PHE A 110 -9.66 -1.28 16.91
CA PHE A 110 -9.21 -2.47 17.66
C PHE A 110 -10.05 -2.61 18.93
N GLU A 111 -10.37 -3.84 19.33
CA GLU A 111 -11.08 -4.08 20.59
C GLU A 111 -10.10 -4.06 21.77
N GLU A 112 -10.49 -3.42 22.86
CA GLU A 112 -9.73 -3.48 24.11
C GLU A 112 -9.91 -4.87 24.73
N TYR A 113 -8.80 -5.47 25.17
CA TYR A 113 -8.85 -6.73 25.90
C TYR A 113 -9.64 -6.54 27.20
N LYS A 114 -10.76 -7.26 27.34
CA LYS A 114 -11.51 -7.36 28.60
C LYS A 114 -10.88 -8.40 29.53
#